data_AF-A0A0C2FGW1-F1
#
_entry.id   AF-A0A0C2FGW1-F1
#
_cell.length_a   1.000
_cell.length_b   1.000
_cell.length_c   1.000
_cell.angle_alpha   90.00
_cell.angle_beta   90.00
_cell.angle_gamma   90.00
#
_symmetry.space_group_name_H-M   'P 1'
#
loop_
_entity.id
_entity.type
_entity.pdbx_description
1 polymer ?
#
loop_
_entity_poly.entity_id
_entity_poly.type
_entity_poly.pdbx_seq_one_letter_code
_entity_poly.pdbx_strand_id
1 'polypeptide(L)'
;MDYIMGFAVSVAIQQTLMETALAGLVAAVAWPVAILSCASVLDNPWNVCVARAAEVGEHLAELLLSRSHGKRPISLVGFSLGARVIYHCLLAMSKRAESAGIIEDVILLGAPVSASPKQWAQLCTVVGGRVINGYCETDWLLRYFEPCALDDSHRDGKVCTEKKM
;
A
#
# COMPACT_ATOMS: atom_id res chain seq x y z
N MET A 1 -36.38 44.84 -40.55
CA MET A 1 -35.39 44.57 -39.49
C MET A 1 -35.31 43.07 -39.17
N ASP A 2 -36.30 42.27 -39.52
CA ASP A 2 -36.43 40.88 -39.04
C ASP A 2 -35.53 39.87 -39.76
N TYR A 3 -35.18 40.11 -41.03
CA TYR A 3 -34.28 39.23 -41.80
C TYR A 3 -32.83 39.25 -41.29
N ILE A 4 -32.33 40.41 -40.84
CA ILE A 4 -30.97 40.55 -40.31
C ILE A 4 -30.88 39.87 -38.93
N MET A 5 -31.93 39.99 -38.11
CA MET A 5 -32.02 39.32 -36.82
C MET A 5 -32.10 37.79 -36.96
N GLY A 6 -32.85 37.26 -37.93
CA GLY A 6 -32.92 35.82 -38.20
C GLY A 6 -31.58 35.22 -38.65
N PHE A 7 -30.81 35.95 -39.47
CA PHE A 7 -29.46 35.55 -39.88
C PHE A 7 -28.45 35.62 -38.73
N ALA A 8 -28.52 36.66 -37.90
CA ALA A 8 -27.64 36.77 -36.73
C ALA A 8 -27.91 35.65 -35.71
N VAL A 9 -29.18 35.31 -35.48
CA VAL A 9 -29.58 34.22 -34.57
C VAL A 9 -29.14 32.86 -35.10
N SER A 10 -29.28 32.59 -36.41
CA SER A 10 -28.84 31.31 -36.97
C SER A 10 -27.32 31.12 -36.89
N VAL A 11 -26.54 32.17 -37.16
CA VAL A 11 -25.08 32.15 -37.01
C VAL A 11 -24.68 31.94 -35.54
N ALA A 12 -25.34 32.63 -34.61
CA ALA A 12 -25.08 32.48 -33.18
C ALA A 12 -25.39 31.06 -32.67
N ILE A 13 -26.50 30.46 -33.11
CA ILE A 13 -26.88 29.08 -32.77
C ILE A 13 -25.84 28.10 -33.31
N GLN A 14 -25.42 28.27 -34.56
CA GLN A 14 -24.46 27.35 -35.20
C GLN A 14 -23.08 27.42 -34.52
N GLN A 15 -22.63 28.62 -34.13
CA GLN A 15 -21.39 28.79 -33.35
C GLN A 15 -21.50 28.17 -31.95
N THR A 16 -22.63 28.38 -31.27
CA THR A 16 -22.84 27.83 -29.92
C THR A 16 -22.90 26.30 -29.93
N LEU A 17 -23.53 25.69 -30.94
CA LEU A 17 -23.57 24.24 -31.08
C LEU A 17 -22.19 23.65 -31.36
N MET A 18 -21.38 24.30 -32.19
CA MET A 18 -20.01 23.87 -32.49
C MET A 18 -19.13 23.93 -31.24
N GLU A 19 -19.21 25.02 -30.48
CA GLU A 19 -18.52 25.17 -29.19
C GLU A 19 -18.99 24.12 -28.17
N THR A 20 -20.29 23.80 -28.12
CA THR A 20 -20.83 22.81 -27.17
C THR A 20 -20.43 21.38 -27.53
N ALA A 21 -20.42 21.03 -28.83
CA ALA A 21 -19.98 19.72 -29.30
C ALA A 21 -18.47 19.52 -29.08
N LEU A 22 -17.67 20.56 -29.34
CA LEU A 22 -16.24 20.55 -29.08
C LEU A 22 -15.96 20.52 -27.57
N ALA A 23 -16.72 21.27 -26.75
CA ALA A 23 -16.66 21.22 -25.29
C ALA A 23 -17.03 19.83 -24.75
N GLY A 24 -18.00 19.13 -25.35
CA GLY A 24 -18.33 17.74 -25.00
C GLY A 24 -17.18 16.77 -25.29
N LEU A 25 -16.50 16.91 -26.43
CA LEU A 25 -15.32 16.11 -26.76
C LEU A 25 -14.13 16.44 -25.84
N VAL A 26 -13.90 17.73 -25.58
CA VAL A 26 -12.84 18.19 -24.67
C VAL A 26 -13.12 17.71 -23.24
N ALA A 27 -14.38 17.77 -22.76
CA ALA A 27 -14.76 17.26 -21.44
C ALA A 27 -14.59 15.72 -21.34
N ALA A 28 -14.96 15.00 -22.41
CA ALA A 28 -14.79 13.54 -22.48
C ALA A 28 -13.31 13.10 -22.44
N VAL A 29 -12.39 13.91 -22.97
CA VAL A 29 -10.94 13.68 -22.88
C VAL A 29 -10.34 14.27 -21.61
N ALA A 30 -10.89 15.37 -21.10
CA ALA A 30 -10.41 16.05 -19.90
C ALA A 30 -10.63 15.21 -18.64
N TRP A 31 -11.74 14.49 -18.51
CA TRP A 31 -11.98 13.62 -17.35
C TRP A 31 -10.93 12.50 -17.19
N PRO A 32 -10.63 11.69 -18.22
CA PRO A 32 -9.57 10.69 -18.14
C PRO A 32 -8.19 11.31 -17.89
N VAL A 33 -7.87 12.42 -18.56
CA VAL A 33 -6.57 13.10 -18.39
C VAL A 33 -6.43 13.70 -16.98
N ALA A 34 -7.51 14.25 -16.42
CA ALA A 34 -7.53 14.77 -15.06
C ALA A 34 -7.31 13.66 -14.02
N ILE A 35 -7.95 12.49 -14.19
CA ILE A 35 -7.73 11.33 -13.33
C ILE A 35 -6.27 10.86 -13.41
N LEU A 36 -5.73 10.69 -14.62
CA LEU A 36 -4.34 10.27 -14.82
C LEU A 36 -3.35 11.28 -14.22
N SER A 37 -3.64 12.57 -14.35
CA SER A 37 -2.82 13.64 -13.78
C SER A 37 -2.87 13.61 -12.24
N CYS A 38 -4.04 13.44 -11.64
CA CYS A 38 -4.17 13.31 -10.18
C CYS A 38 -3.52 12.03 -9.66
N ALA A 39 -3.67 10.90 -10.37
CA ALA A 39 -3.04 9.63 -10.00
C ALA A 39 -1.51 9.76 -9.98
N SER A 40 -0.91 10.30 -11.05
CA SER A 40 0.55 10.48 -11.13
C SER A 40 1.13 11.41 -10.05
N VAL A 41 0.35 12.41 -9.60
CA VAL A 41 0.73 13.29 -8.49
C VAL A 41 0.67 12.56 -7.15
N LEU A 42 -0.25 11.60 -6.96
CA LEU A 42 -0.38 10.81 -5.72
C LEU A 42 0.59 9.61 -5.66
N ASP A 43 0.94 9.03 -6.81
CA ASP A 43 1.86 7.91 -6.91
C ASP A 43 3.27 8.27 -6.43
N ASN A 44 3.70 9.53 -6.63
CA ASN A 44 5.02 9.99 -6.18
C ASN A 44 5.13 10.04 -4.62
N PRO A 45 4.23 10.75 -3.88
CA PRO A 45 4.18 10.67 -2.42
C PRO A 45 4.04 9.24 -1.88
N TRP A 46 3.20 8.39 -2.50
CA TRP A 46 3.03 7.01 -2.07
C TRP A 46 4.34 6.22 -2.18
N ASN A 47 5.02 6.31 -3.33
CA ASN A 47 6.31 5.64 -3.53
C ASN A 47 7.39 6.15 -2.57
N VAL A 48 7.40 7.45 -2.27
CA VAL A 48 8.28 8.03 -1.25
C VAL A 48 7.95 7.44 0.13
N CYS A 49 6.67 7.40 0.52
CA CYS A 49 6.26 6.82 1.79
C CYS A 49 6.64 5.34 1.90
N VAL A 50 6.48 4.58 0.81
CA VAL A 50 6.91 3.19 0.68
C VAL A 50 8.42 3.04 0.91
N ALA A 51 9.23 3.86 0.23
CA ALA A 51 10.68 3.82 0.36
C ALA A 51 11.14 4.20 1.78
N ARG A 52 10.53 5.24 2.36
CA ARG A 52 10.81 5.67 3.73
C ARG A 52 10.34 4.65 4.77
N ALA A 53 9.22 3.96 4.54
CA ALA A 53 8.78 2.90 5.42
C ALA A 53 9.80 1.74 5.49
N ALA A 54 10.43 1.41 4.36
CA ALA A 54 11.50 0.41 4.34
C ALA A 54 12.74 0.87 5.13
N GLU A 55 13.18 2.11 4.93
CA GLU A 55 14.31 2.72 5.65
C GLU A 55 14.07 2.80 7.16
N VAL A 56 12.89 3.25 7.58
CA VAL A 56 12.48 3.29 8.99
C VAL A 56 12.42 1.88 9.59
N GLY A 57 12.03 0.87 8.80
CA GLY A 57 12.05 -0.53 9.23
C GLY A 57 13.46 -1.02 9.57
N GLU A 58 14.45 -0.72 8.72
CA GLU A 58 15.85 -1.07 8.98
C GLU A 58 16.39 -0.35 10.24
N HIS A 59 16.09 0.93 10.43
CA HIS A 59 16.47 1.65 11.66
C HIS A 59 15.77 1.12 12.91
N LEU A 60 14.49 0.75 12.79
CA LEU A 60 13.76 0.12 13.89
C LEU A 60 14.43 -1.19 14.29
N ALA A 61 14.88 -2.00 13.33
CA ALA A 61 15.62 -3.23 13.60
C ALA A 61 16.92 -2.97 14.36
N GLU A 62 17.70 -1.95 13.98
CA GLU A 62 18.92 -1.56 14.68
C GLU A 62 18.64 -1.15 16.13
N LEU A 63 17.58 -0.37 16.35
CA LEU A 63 17.16 0.04 17.70
C LEU A 63 16.72 -1.16 18.55
N LEU A 64 15.96 -2.09 17.98
CA LEU A 64 15.52 -3.29 18.68
C LEU A 64 16.70 -4.22 19.02
N LEU A 65 17.65 -4.38 18.11
CA LEU A 65 18.88 -5.15 18.31
C LEU A 65 19.81 -4.49 19.35
N SER A 66 19.84 -3.15 19.43
CA SER A 66 20.63 -2.43 20.44
C SER A 66 20.20 -2.71 21.88
N ARG A 67 19.00 -3.27 22.08
CA ARG A 67 18.42 -3.60 23.41
C ARG A 67 18.46 -2.41 24.40
N SER A 68 18.44 -1.18 23.90
CA SER A 68 18.43 0.05 24.71
C SER A 68 17.27 0.12 25.72
N HIS A 69 16.16 -0.57 25.40
CA HIS A 69 14.95 -0.66 26.23
C HIS A 69 14.92 -1.90 27.15
N GLY A 70 16.02 -2.66 27.23
CA GLY A 70 16.14 -3.89 28.00
C GLY A 70 15.76 -5.16 27.21
N LYS A 71 15.62 -6.28 27.93
CA LYS A 71 15.36 -7.61 27.35
C LYS A 71 13.89 -8.05 27.38
N ARG A 72 12.95 -7.10 27.53
CA ARG A 72 11.51 -7.43 27.55
C ARG A 72 11.05 -7.86 26.15
N PRO A 73 10.17 -8.87 26.05
CA PRO A 73 9.57 -9.23 24.77
C PRO A 73 8.69 -8.08 24.25
N ILE A 74 8.71 -7.85 22.95
CA ILE A 74 7.97 -6.77 22.29
C ILE A 74 6.93 -7.37 21.35
N SER A 75 5.70 -6.87 21.42
CA SER A 75 4.66 -7.19 20.44
C SER A 75 4.47 -6.02 19.47
N LEU A 76 4.48 -6.29 18.17
CA LEU A 76 4.39 -5.27 17.12
C LEU A 76 3.04 -5.36 16.39
N VAL A 77 2.38 -4.23 16.23
CA VAL A 77 1.11 -4.13 15.49
C VAL A 77 1.25 -3.03 14.46
N GLY A 78 0.95 -3.33 13.19
CA GLY A 78 1.04 -2.37 12.09
C GLY A 78 -0.14 -2.46 11.15
N PHE A 79 -0.54 -1.31 10.62
CA PHE A 79 -1.57 -1.17 9.61
C PHE A 79 -1.01 -0.45 8.37
N SER A 80 -1.36 -0.90 7.16
CA SER A 80 -0.96 -0.28 5.89
C SER A 80 0.57 -0.10 5.79
N LEU A 81 1.07 1.13 5.55
CA LEU A 81 2.50 1.44 5.53
C LEU A 81 3.23 1.10 6.84
N GLY A 82 2.55 1.17 7.99
CA GLY A 82 3.13 0.77 9.28
C GLY A 82 3.38 -0.74 9.37
N ALA A 83 2.53 -1.55 8.72
CA ALA A 83 2.77 -2.97 8.59
C ALA A 83 4.00 -3.26 7.71
N ARG A 84 4.21 -2.44 6.67
CA ARG A 84 5.41 -2.50 5.83
C ARG A 84 6.70 -2.13 6.58
N VAL A 85 6.65 -1.15 7.49
CA VAL A 85 7.77 -0.84 8.39
C VAL A 85 8.17 -2.08 9.21
N ILE A 86 7.18 -2.74 9.84
CA ILE A 86 7.42 -3.93 10.65
C ILE A 86 7.96 -5.08 9.79
N TYR A 87 7.42 -5.28 8.59
CA TYR A 87 7.89 -6.29 7.66
C TYR A 87 9.37 -6.12 7.31
N HIS A 88 9.79 -4.91 6.92
CA HIS A 88 11.19 -4.62 6.61
C HIS A 88 12.08 -4.69 7.86
N CYS A 89 11.58 -4.30 9.02
CA CYS A 89 12.27 -4.48 10.30
C CYS A 89 12.56 -5.96 10.58
N LEU A 90 11.59 -6.85 10.46
CA LEU A 90 11.78 -8.28 10.68
C LEU A 90 12.73 -8.89 9.64
N LEU A 91 12.63 -8.46 8.38
CA LEU A 91 13.53 -8.90 7.33
C LEU A 91 14.99 -8.48 7.62
N ALA A 92 15.20 -7.26 8.10
CA ALA A 92 16.51 -6.76 8.53
C ALA A 92 17.06 -7.57 9.72
N MET A 93 16.21 -7.85 10.71
CA MET A 93 16.56 -8.65 11.88
C MET A 93 16.91 -10.10 11.51
N SER A 94 16.22 -10.71 10.54
CA SER A 94 16.50 -12.09 10.11
C SER A 94 17.89 -12.29 9.51
N LYS A 95 18.53 -11.21 9.03
CA LYS A 95 19.90 -11.21 8.53
C LYS A 95 20.96 -11.11 9.64
N ARG A 96 20.54 -10.84 10.89
CA ARG A 96 21.42 -10.63 12.04
C ARG A 96 21.31 -11.83 13.00
N ALA A 97 22.45 -12.27 13.55
CA ALA A 97 22.53 -13.48 14.38
C ALA A 97 21.84 -13.36 15.75
N GLU A 98 21.71 -12.15 16.31
CA GLU A 98 21.17 -11.90 17.66
C GLU A 98 19.70 -11.43 17.66
N SER A 99 18.90 -11.90 16.71
CA SER A 99 17.53 -11.43 16.51
C SER A 99 16.44 -12.27 17.20
N ALA A 100 16.77 -13.51 17.58
CA ALA A 100 15.80 -14.45 18.15
C ALA A 100 15.32 -14.02 19.55
N GLY A 101 14.01 -14.05 19.78
CA GLY A 101 13.40 -13.80 21.10
C GLY A 101 13.37 -12.33 21.53
N ILE A 102 13.57 -11.38 20.61
CA ILE A 102 13.26 -9.95 20.85
C ILE A 102 11.75 -9.72 20.71
N ILE A 103 11.19 -10.24 19.62
CA ILE A 103 9.81 -10.01 19.24
C ILE A 103 8.99 -11.25 19.59
N GLU A 104 7.89 -11.04 20.31
CA GLU A 104 7.00 -12.10 20.75
C GLU A 104 5.87 -12.31 19.73
N ASP A 105 4.98 -11.34 19.57
CA ASP A 105 3.86 -11.41 18.62
C ASP A 105 3.93 -10.28 17.59
N VAL A 106 3.48 -10.57 16.37
CA VAL A 106 3.38 -9.60 15.28
C VAL A 106 1.98 -9.66 14.67
N ILE A 107 1.36 -8.50 14.50
CA ILE A 107 0.05 -8.37 13.84
C ILE A 107 0.19 -7.35 12.71
N LEU A 108 0.03 -7.80 11.47
CA LEU A 108 0.09 -7.00 10.25
C LEU A 108 -1.32 -6.93 9.66
N LEU A 109 -1.78 -5.72 9.37
CA LEU A 109 -3.11 -5.48 8.81
C LEU A 109 -2.98 -4.67 7.51
N GLY A 110 -3.49 -5.22 6.41
CA GLY A 110 -3.52 -4.52 5.11
C GLY A 110 -2.13 -4.13 4.59
N ALA A 111 -1.13 -4.99 4.78
CA ALA A 111 0.27 -4.69 4.47
C ALA A 111 0.56 -4.81 2.95
N PRO A 112 1.01 -3.74 2.27
CA PRO A 112 1.49 -3.82 0.89
C PRO A 112 2.93 -4.33 0.88
N VAL A 113 3.09 -5.63 1.12
CA VAL A 113 4.39 -6.33 1.18
C VAL A 113 4.42 -7.58 0.33
N SER A 114 5.61 -7.88 -0.19
CA SER A 114 5.83 -9.03 -1.06
C SER A 114 5.36 -10.32 -0.43
N ALA A 115 4.61 -11.10 -1.20
CA ALA A 115 4.00 -12.32 -0.73
C ALA A 115 4.86 -13.57 -0.96
N SER A 116 6.19 -13.42 -0.89
CA SER A 116 7.09 -14.54 -1.15
C SER A 116 7.18 -15.48 0.07
N PRO A 117 6.81 -16.78 -0.05
CA PRO A 117 6.79 -17.69 1.10
C PRO A 117 8.15 -17.83 1.81
N LYS A 118 9.24 -17.67 1.04
CA LYS A 118 10.61 -17.68 1.57
C LYS A 118 10.87 -16.53 2.54
N GLN A 119 10.46 -15.31 2.21
CA GLN A 119 10.65 -14.16 3.09
C GLN A 119 9.80 -14.34 4.35
N TRP A 120 8.54 -14.71 4.22
CA TRP A 120 7.67 -14.95 5.37
C TRP A 120 8.18 -16.05 6.30
N ALA A 121 8.78 -17.11 5.75
CA ALA A 121 9.47 -18.11 6.56
C ALA A 121 10.65 -17.51 7.35
N GLN A 122 11.45 -16.63 6.74
CA GLN A 122 12.53 -15.90 7.42
C GLN A 122 12.00 -14.94 8.50
N LEU A 123 10.80 -14.38 8.34
CA LEU A 123 10.18 -13.55 9.38
C LEU A 123 9.73 -14.41 10.58
N CYS A 124 9.09 -15.56 10.33
CA CYS A 124 8.64 -16.46 11.39
C CYS A 124 9.85 -17.09 12.17
N THR A 125 11.10 -17.05 11.68
CA THR A 125 12.28 -17.46 12.48
C THR A 125 12.65 -16.46 13.56
N VAL A 126 12.50 -15.16 13.30
CA VAL A 126 12.84 -14.06 14.23
C VAL A 126 11.81 -13.94 15.36
N VAL A 127 10.53 -14.07 15.02
CA VAL A 127 9.41 -13.90 15.95
C VAL A 127 9.28 -15.13 16.85
N GLY A 128 9.25 -14.96 18.17
CA GLY A 128 9.16 -16.07 19.12
C GLY A 128 7.78 -16.72 19.20
N GLY A 129 6.72 -15.93 19.04
CA GLY A 129 5.32 -16.33 19.14
C GLY A 129 4.63 -16.36 17.77
N ARG A 130 3.59 -15.53 17.61
CA ARG A 130 2.66 -15.60 16.47
C ARG A 130 2.90 -14.46 15.47
N VAL A 131 2.64 -14.76 14.19
CA VAL A 131 2.62 -13.75 13.12
C VAL A 131 1.24 -13.78 12.49
N ILE A 132 0.44 -12.73 12.71
CA ILE A 132 -0.91 -12.64 12.18
C ILE A 132 -0.90 -11.66 11.02
N ASN A 133 -1.34 -12.12 9.84
CA ASN A 133 -1.59 -11.24 8.70
C ASN A 133 -3.10 -11.17 8.44
N GLY A 134 -3.70 -10.00 8.66
CA GLY A 134 -5.09 -9.72 8.37
C GLY A 134 -5.20 -8.87 7.11
N TYR A 135 -6.01 -9.30 6.15
CA TYR A 135 -6.31 -8.50 4.97
C TYR A 135 -7.79 -8.65 4.59
N CYS A 136 -8.24 -7.70 3.78
CA CYS A 136 -9.58 -7.70 3.20
C CYS A 136 -9.47 -7.94 1.69
N GLU A 137 -10.16 -8.96 1.17
CA GLU A 137 -10.14 -9.28 -0.28
C GLU A 137 -10.78 -8.18 -1.13
N THR A 138 -11.66 -7.37 -0.54
CA THR A 138 -12.28 -6.23 -1.22
C THR A 138 -11.40 -4.99 -1.23
N ASP A 139 -10.19 -5.05 -0.64
CA ASP A 139 -9.22 -3.97 -0.72
C ASP A 139 -8.60 -3.90 -2.12
N TRP A 140 -9.04 -2.89 -2.86
CA TRP A 140 -8.59 -2.57 -4.21
C TRP A 140 -7.08 -2.26 -4.29
N LEU A 141 -6.46 -1.76 -3.20
CA LEU A 141 -5.02 -1.49 -3.16
C LEU A 141 -4.19 -2.78 -3.15
N LEU A 142 -4.56 -3.76 -2.32
CA LEU A 142 -3.85 -5.04 -2.27
C LEU A 142 -3.98 -5.81 -3.58
N ARG A 143 -5.19 -5.78 -4.18
CA ARG A 143 -5.46 -6.47 -5.44
C ARG A 143 -4.69 -5.89 -6.64
N TYR A 144 -4.39 -4.59 -6.62
CA TYR A 144 -3.70 -3.93 -7.73
C TYR A 144 -2.17 -4.02 -7.61
N PHE A 145 -1.62 -3.96 -6.39
CA PHE A 145 -0.17 -3.81 -6.20
C PHE A 145 0.56 -5.12 -5.88
N GLU A 146 0.00 -6.03 -5.06
CA GLU A 146 0.69 -7.29 -4.70
C GLU A 146 -0.31 -8.41 -4.37
N PRO A 147 -0.47 -9.44 -5.22
CA PRO A 147 -1.24 -10.63 -4.87
C PRO A 147 -0.60 -11.32 -3.66
N CYS A 148 -1.35 -11.48 -2.57
CA CYS A 148 -0.86 -12.13 -1.37
C CYS A 148 -0.85 -13.66 -1.55
N ALA A 149 0.27 -14.30 -1.20
CA ALA A 149 0.50 -15.73 -1.14
C ALA A 149 1.19 -16.04 0.20
N LEU A 150 0.38 -16.12 1.26
CA LEU A 150 0.74 -16.90 2.43
C LEU A 150 0.00 -18.23 2.32
N ASP A 151 0.75 -19.30 2.14
CA ASP A 151 0.20 -20.65 2.20
C ASP A 151 0.02 -21.01 3.67
N ASP A 152 -1.15 -21.54 4.05
CA ASP A 152 -1.54 -22.03 5.39
C ASP A 152 -0.71 -23.28 5.78
N SER A 153 0.62 -23.18 5.68
CA SER A 153 1.55 -24.25 5.97
C SER A 153 1.83 -24.29 7.47
N HIS A 154 1.01 -25.10 8.14
CA HIS A 154 1.19 -25.56 9.51
C HIS A 154 2.61 -26.13 9.68
N ARG A 155 3.52 -25.38 10.29
CA ARG A 155 4.84 -25.89 10.72
C ARG A 155 5.12 -25.50 12.18
N ASP A 156 5.13 -26.52 13.01
CA ASP A 156 5.87 -26.66 14.27
C ASP A 156 5.85 -25.44 15.21
N GLY A 157 4.66 -25.14 15.74
CA GLY A 157 4.51 -24.39 16.99
C GLY A 157 4.46 -22.86 16.88
N LYS A 158 4.69 -22.28 15.70
CA LYS A 158 4.48 -20.84 15.44
C LYS A 158 3.27 -20.66 14.55
N VAL A 159 2.17 -20.19 15.13
CA VAL A 159 0.92 -19.97 14.41
C VAL A 159 1.07 -18.68 13.59
N CYS A 160 1.56 -18.82 12.35
CA CYS A 160 1.49 -17.77 11.36
C CYS A 160 0.08 -17.84 10.73
N THR A 161 -0.95 -17.30 11.42
CA THR A 161 -2.36 -17.40 11.01
C THR A 161 -2.78 -16.27 10.09
N GLU A 162 -3.39 -16.64 8.97
CA GLU A 162 -4.15 -15.76 8.13
C GLU A 162 -5.59 -15.64 8.66
N LYS A 163 -6.10 -14.41 8.77
CA LYS A 163 -7.50 -14.20 9.15
C LYS A 163 -8.19 -13.28 8.15
N LYS A 164 -9.04 -13.91 7.34
CA LYS A 164 -9.98 -13.24 6.44
C LYS A 164 -11.00 -12.47 7.27
N MET A 165 -11.12 -11.17 7.02
CA MET A 165 -12.18 -10.30 7.57
C MET A 165 -13.23 -10.01 6.51
#